data_AF-A0A820F459-F1
#
_entry.id   AF-A0A820F459-F1
#
_cell.length_a   1.000
_cell.length_b   1.000
_cell.length_c   1.000
_cell.angle_alpha   90.00
_cell.angle_beta   90.00
_cell.angle_gamma   90.00
#
_symmetry.space_group_name_H-M   'P 1'
#
loop_
_entity.id
_entity.type
_entity.pdbx_description
1 polymer ?
#
loop_
_entity_poly.entity_id
_entity_poly.type
_entity_poly.pdbx_seq_one_letter_code
_entity_poly.pdbx_strand_id
1 'polypeptide(L)' 'AEITDNTGSQWINVFHHEAETLLGITAAKFGKHKLNQNESIIEDLIKNAMNRERIFRLRVKVDHFNVMKFYQ' A
#
# COMPACT_ATOMS: atom_id res chain seq x y z
N ALA A 1 1.22 1.86 2.52
CA ALA A 1 2.49 1.14 2.76
C ALA A 1 3.43 2.07 3.50
N GLU A 2 4.27 1.55 4.38
CA GLU A 2 5.34 2.32 5.01
C GLU A 2 6.66 2.04 4.28
N ILE A 3 7.42 3.09 3.99
CA ILE A 3 8.75 3.01 3.39
C ILE A 3 9.76 3.71 4.30
N THR A 4 11.02 3.28 4.24
CA THR A 4 12.10 3.81 5.08
C THR A 4 13.34 4.07 4.25
N ASP A 5 14.02 5.18 4.52
CA ASP A 5 15.36 5.48 4.05
C ASP A 5 16.26 5.91 5.22
N ASN A 6 17.47 6.39 4.94
CA ASN A 6 18.42 6.83 5.97
C ASN A 6 17.91 8.02 6.82
N THR A 7 16.91 8.75 6.34
CA THR A 7 16.37 9.95 7.02
C THR A 7 15.14 9.65 7.88
N GLY A 8 14.48 8.51 7.66
CA GLY A 8 13.35 8.06 8.46
C GLY A 8 12.33 7.26 7.68
N SER A 9 11.12 7.16 8.22
CA SER A 9 10.00 6.43 7.62
C SER A 9 8.87 7.36 7.22
N GLN A 10 8.16 7.01 6.14
CA GLN A 10 6.97 7.71 5.68
C GLN A 10 5.90 6.74 5.17
N TRP A 11 4.64 7.09 5.42
CA TRP A 11 3.49 6.42 4.85
C TRP A 11 3.18 6.93 3.45
N ILE A 12 2.98 6.00 2.52
CA ILE A 12 2.57 6.28 1.14
C ILE A 12 1.30 5.51 0.79
N ASN A 13 0.49 6.11 -0.08
CA ASN A 13 -0.61 5.43 -0.75
C ASN A 13 -0.08 4.75 -2.00
N VAL A 14 -0.33 3.46 -2.13
CA VAL A 14 0.05 2.67 -3.31
C VAL A 14 -1.24 2.22 -3.99
N PHE A 15 -1.41 2.62 -5.24
CA PHE A 15 -2.64 2.36 -6.00
C PHE A 15 -2.47 1.13 -6.91
N HIS A 16 -3.57 0.71 -7.51
CA HIS A 16 -3.78 -0.58 -8.18
C HIS A 16 -2.54 -1.19 -8.84
N HIS A 17 -2.04 -0.60 -9.92
CA HIS A 17 -0.92 -1.16 -10.70
C HIS A 17 0.37 -1.27 -9.88
N GLU A 18 0.70 -0.24 -9.11
CA GLU A 18 1.89 -0.21 -8.27
C GLU A 18 1.80 -1.24 -7.14
N ALA A 19 0.60 -1.43 -6.56
CA ALA A 19 0.37 -2.38 -5.47
C ALA A 19 0.49 -3.83 -5.96
N GLU A 20 -0.06 -4.13 -7.13
CA GLU A 20 0.08 -5.45 -7.75
C GLU A 20 1.55 -5.74 -8.11
N THR A 21 2.27 -4.72 -8.57
CA THR A 21 3.71 -4.83 -8.85
C THR A 21 4.52 -5.06 -7.56
N LEU A 22 4.17 -4.38 -6.47
CA LEU A 22 4.83 -4.51 -5.17
C LEU A 22 4.62 -5.90 -4.56
N LEU A 23 3.38 -6.42 -4.64
CA LEU A 23 2.99 -7.70 -4.06
C LEU A 23 3.25 -8.90 -5.00
N GLY A 24 3.50 -8.66 -6.29
CA GLY A 24 3.69 -9.71 -7.30
C GLY A 24 2.41 -10.50 -7.63
N ILE A 25 1.24 -9.95 -7.32
CA ILE A 25 -0.06 -10.61 -7.51
C ILE A 25 -1.13 -9.58 -7.85
N THR A 26 -2.07 -9.97 -8.71
CA THR A 26 -3.23 -9.13 -9.02
C THR A 26 -4.17 -9.01 -7.82
N ALA A 27 -4.83 -7.86 -7.64
CA ALA A 27 -5.84 -7.61 -6.62
C ALA A 27 -6.98 -8.64 -6.68
N ALA A 28 -7.39 -9.07 -7.88
CA ALA A 28 -8.41 -10.09 -8.06
C ALA A 28 -8.00 -11.45 -7.47
N LYS A 29 -6.76 -11.90 -7.73
CA LYS A 29 -6.22 -13.14 -7.14
C LYS A 29 -6.03 -13.00 -5.64
N PHE A 30 -5.51 -11.87 -5.17
CA PHE A 30 -5.37 -11.59 -3.73
C PHE A 30 -6.73 -11.70 -3.02
N GLY A 31 -7.77 -11.08 -3.57
CA GLY A 31 -9.14 -11.17 -3.06
C GLY A 31 -9.66 -12.61 -3.01
N LYS A 32 -9.40 -13.42 -4.04
CA LYS A 32 -9.75 -14.86 -4.04
C LYS A 32 -9.05 -15.62 -2.92
N HIS A 33 -7.75 -15.38 -2.69
CA HIS A 33 -7.04 -16.01 -1.57
C HIS A 33 -7.65 -15.62 -0.22
N LYS A 34 -8.08 -14.36 -0.06
CA LYS A 34 -8.69 -13.90 1.19
C LYS A 34 -10.08 -14.53 1.41
N LEU A 35 -10.90 -14.63 0.36
CA LEU A 35 -12.21 -15.29 0.42
C LEU A 35 -12.11 -16.77 0.76
N ASN A 36 -11.09 -17.45 0.24
CA ASN A 36 -10.85 -18.87 0.50
C ASN A 36 -10.12 -19.12 1.84
N GLN A 37 -9.95 -18.10 2.69
CA GLN A 37 -9.27 -18.19 3.99
C GLN A 37 -7.83 -18.72 3.91
N ASN A 38 -7.15 -18.49 2.78
CA ASN A 38 -5.75 -18.87 2.57
C ASN A 38 -4.82 -17.84 3.19
N GLU A 39 -4.91 -17.63 4.51
CA GLU A 39 -4.21 -16.56 5.21
C GLU A 39 -2.68 -16.72 5.16
N SER A 40 -2.18 -17.96 5.22
CA SER A 40 -0.75 -18.26 5.09
C SER A 40 -0.15 -17.74 3.78
N ILE A 41 -0.86 -17.93 2.66
CA ILE A 41 -0.43 -17.44 1.34
C ILE A 41 -0.35 -15.91 1.34
N ILE A 42 -1.33 -15.24 1.96
CA ILE A 42 -1.35 -13.78 2.04
C ILE A 42 -0.20 -13.26 2.90
N GLU A 43 0.06 -13.89 4.04
CA GLU A 43 1.19 -13.54 4.89
C GLU A 43 2.51 -13.70 4.15
N ASP A 44 2.70 -14.80 3.43
CA ASP A 44 3.92 -15.06 2.68
C ASP A 44 4.11 -14.04 1.55
N LEU A 45 3.04 -13.65 0.85
CA LEU A 45 3.08 -12.58 -0.14
C LEU A 45 3.55 -11.26 0.48
N ILE A 46 2.98 -10.89 1.65
CA ILE A 46 3.36 -9.66 2.35
C ILE A 46 4.82 -9.75 2.80
N LYS A 47 5.23 -10.83 3.48
CA LYS A 47 6.62 -11.06 3.94
C LYS A 47 7.61 -10.94 2.78
N ASN A 48 7.28 -11.51 1.62
CA ASN A 48 8.12 -11.48 0.43
C ASN A 48 8.24 -10.10 -0.23
N ALA A 49 7.22 -9.25 -0.07
CA ALA A 49 7.22 -7.87 -0.57
C ALA A 49 8.00 -6.91 0.35
N MET A 50 8.07 -7.22 1.65
CA MET A 50 8.82 -6.44 2.65
C MET A 50 10.34 -6.58 2.47
N ASN A 51 11.10 -5.68 3.12
CA ASN A 51 12.57 -5.67 3.12
C ASN A 51 13.22 -5.64 1.73
N ARG A 52 12.61 -4.93 0.78
CA ARG A 52 13.17 -4.72 -0.56
C ARG A 52 13.46 -3.25 -0.81
N GLU A 53 14.68 -2.95 -1.25
CA GLU A 53 15.05 -1.61 -1.72
C GLU A 53 14.46 -1.35 -3.11
N ARG A 54 13.88 -0.16 -3.30
CA ARG A 54 13.21 0.28 -4.54
C ARG A 54 13.35 1.79 -4.69
N ILE A 55 13.30 2.26 -5.94
CA ILE A 55 13.24 3.69 -6.25
C ILE A 55 11.76 4.07 -6.42
N PHE A 56 11.26 4.99 -5.59
CA PHE A 56 9.89 5.48 -5.66
C PHE A 56 9.85 6.88 -6.28
N ARG A 57 8.92 7.09 -7.22
CA ARG A 57 8.53 8.44 -7.66
C ARG A 57 7.25 8.83 -6.94
N LEU A 58 7.35 9.75 -5.98
CA LEU A 58 6.25 10.17 -5.11
C LEU A 58 5.68 11.53 -5.54
N ARG A 59 4.39 11.74 -5.27
CA ARG A 59 3.72 13.05 -5.35
C ARG A 59 3.08 13.35 -4.01
N VAL A 60 3.27 14.57 -3.51
CA VAL A 60 2.68 15.05 -2.26
C VAL A 60 1.57 16.05 -2.58
N LYS A 61 0.44 15.95 -1.89
CA LYS A 61 -0.70 16.86 -2.00
C LYS A 61 -1.35 17.02 -0.63
N VAL A 62 -1.84 18.23 -0.33
CA VAL A 62 -2.71 18.47 0.83
C VAL A 62 -4.13 18.08 0.48
N ASP A 63 -4.65 17.05 1.15
CA ASP A 63 -6.03 16.61 0.98
C ASP A 63 -6.98 17.52 1.78
N HIS A 64 -8.05 17.96 1.12
CA HIS A 64 -9.13 18.74 1.73
C HIS A 64 -10.39 17.90 1.63
N PHE A 65 -10.70 17.15 2.67
CA PHE A 65 -11.90 16.32 2.74
C PHE A 65 -12.86 16.90 3.77
N ASN A 66 -14.08 17.26 3.34
CA ASN A 66 -15.14 17.89 4.13
C ASN A 66 -14.64 19.01 5.04
N VAL A 67 -14.46 20.20 4.45
CA VAL A 67 -14.32 21.45 5.22
C VAL A 67 -15.44 21.47 6.26
N MET A 68 -15.10 21.38 7.55
CA MET A 68 -16.08 21.58 8.62
C MET A 68 -16.80 22.89 8.31
N LYS A 69 -18.07 22.79 7.89
CA LYS A 69 -18.94 23.96 7.75
C LYS A 69 -19.21 24.46 9.16
N PHE A 70 -18.31 25.28 9.68
CA PHE A 70 -18.64 26.16 10.79
C PHE A 70 -19.61 27.19 10.22
N TYR A 71 -20.92 26.95 10.43
CA TYR A 71 -21.92 28.00 10.27
C TYR A 71 -21.65 29.04 11.36
N GLN A 72 -21.40 30.29 10.96
CA GLN A 72 -21.42 31.47 11.83
C GLN A 72 -22.87 31.86 12.13
#